data_AF-A0A6N9TRA8-F1
#
_entry.id   AF-A0A6N9TRA8-F1
#
_cell.length_a   1.000
_cell.length_b   1.000
_cell.length_c   1.000
_cell.angle_alpha   90.00
_cell.angle_beta   90.00
_cell.angle_gamma   90.00
#
_symmetry.space_group_name_H-M   'P 1'
#
loop_
_entity.id
_entity.type
_entity.pdbx_description
1 polymer ?
#
loop_
_entity_poly.entity_id
_entity_poly.type
_entity_poly.pdbx_seq_one_letter_code
_entity_poly.pdbx_strand_id
1 'polypeptide(L)' 'MTPRDGDGDRIYREALAEREARGLLRRLVPGRRPGPGRVEVGGRVLVDLSSNDYLALARHPALARAAAEAAREWGVG' A
#
# COMPACT_ATOMS: atom_id res chain seq x y z
N MET A 1 34.46 -1.55 11.18
CA MET A 1 33.98 -0.59 12.20
C MET A 1 32.49 -0.81 12.34
N THR A 2 32.07 -1.65 13.27
CA THR A 2 30.65 -1.91 13.57
C THR A 2 30.05 -0.65 14.19
N PRO A 3 28.91 -0.13 13.70
CA PRO A 3 28.22 0.96 14.38
C PRO A 3 27.86 0.49 15.79
N ARG A 4 28.20 1.28 16.82
CA ARG A 4 27.67 1.07 18.17
C ARG A 4 26.17 1.26 18.11
N ASP A 5 25.41 0.42 18.82
CA ASP A 5 23.95 0.27 18.75
C ASP A 5 23.09 1.54 19.05
N GLY A 6 23.70 2.73 19.18
CA GLY A 6 23.04 4.03 19.33
C GLY A 6 23.22 5.02 18.16
N ASP A 7 24.17 4.80 17.23
CA ASP A 7 24.41 5.74 16.11
C ASP A 7 23.39 5.60 14.98
N GLY A 8 22.86 4.39 14.76
CA GLY A 8 21.87 4.14 13.71
C GLY A 8 20.57 4.90 13.92
N ASP A 9 20.04 4.89 15.15
CA ASP A 9 18.81 5.57 15.53
C ASP A 9 18.90 7.10 15.32
N ARG A 10 20.06 7.69 15.64
CA ARG A 10 20.35 9.10 15.34
C ARG A 10 20.33 9.40 13.84
N ILE A 11 21.05 8.61 13.04
CA ILE A 11 21.11 8.76 11.58
C ILE A 11 19.70 8.68 10.96
N TYR A 12 18.89 7.71 11.39
CA TYR A 12 17.54 7.57 10.86
C TYR A 12 16.61 8.72 11.28
N ARG A 13 16.71 9.21 12.52
CA ARG A 13 15.93 10.39 12.95
C ARG A 13 16.30 11.64 12.17
N GLU A 14 17.59 11.91 11.99
CA GLU A 14 18.07 13.06 11.21
C GLU A 14 17.58 12.97 9.75
N ALA A 15 17.69 11.78 9.12
CA ALA A 15 17.20 11.56 7.76
C ALA A 15 15.66 11.73 7.64
N LEU A 16 14.89 11.27 8.63
CA LEU A 16 13.43 11.47 8.65
C LEU A 16 13.07 12.95 8.80
N ALA A 17 13.75 13.68 9.70
CA ALA A 17 13.54 15.11 9.90
C ALA A 17 13.87 15.92 8.64
N GLU A 18 14.96 15.59 7.94
CA GLU A 18 15.31 16.22 6.66
C GLU A 18 14.21 15.99 5.61
N ARG A 19 13.71 14.75 5.51
CA ARG A 19 12.61 14.43 4.58
C ARG A 19 11.32 15.16 4.95
N GLU A 20 11.01 15.31 6.24
CA GLU A 20 9.83 16.06 6.69
C GLU A 20 9.96 17.55 6.36
N ALA A 21 11.11 18.16 6.65
CA ALA A 21 11.39 19.56 6.34
C ALA A 21 11.31 19.86 4.83
N ARG A 22 11.62 18.88 3.98
CA ARG A 22 11.52 18.97 2.52
C ARG A 22 10.17 18.55 1.94
N GLY A 23 9.20 18.14 2.77
CA GLY A 23 7.90 17.63 2.31
C GLY A 23 7.98 16.30 1.55
N LEU A 24 9.06 15.53 1.73
CA LEU A 24 9.31 14.23 1.09
C LEU A 24 8.95 13.03 1.97
N LEU A 25 8.61 13.27 3.24
CA LEU A 25 8.16 12.22 4.14
C LEU A 25 6.76 11.75 3.72
N ARG A 26 6.66 10.48 3.31
CA ARG A 26 5.38 9.87 2.92
C ARG A 26 4.69 9.30 4.14
N ARG A 27 3.37 9.47 4.21
CA ARG A 27 2.51 8.80 5.19
C ARG A 27 1.53 7.92 4.43
N LEU A 28 1.48 6.64 4.78
CA LEU A 28 0.49 5.73 4.22
C LEU A 28 -0.87 6.08 4.79
N VAL A 29 -1.87 6.21 3.91
CA VAL A 29 -3.24 6.43 4.32
C VAL A 29 -4.02 5.14 4.03
N PRO A 30 -4.56 4.46 5.06
CA PRO A 30 -5.41 3.30 4.84
C PRO A 30 -6.62 3.70 4.00
N GLY A 31 -6.88 2.93 2.96
CA GLY A 31 -8.01 3.13 2.07
C GLY A 31 -8.76 1.83 1.81
N ARG A 32 -10.06 1.94 1.57
CA ARG A 32 -10.90 0.83 1.10
C ARG A 32 -11.34 1.11 -0.33
N ARG A 33 -11.71 0.07 -1.08
CA ARG A 33 -12.24 0.19 -2.45
C ARG A 33 -13.71 -0.23 -2.44
N PRO A 34 -14.67 0.69 -2.21
CA PRO A 34 -16.08 0.31 -2.09
C PRO A 34 -16.68 -0.13 -3.43
N GLY A 35 -16.14 0.31 -4.56
CA GLY A 35 -16.63 -0.03 -5.90
C GLY A 35 -15.61 0.23 -7.00
N PRO A 36 -15.96 -0.05 -8.27
CA PRO A 36 -15.11 0.22 -9.42
C PRO A 36 -14.74 1.71 -9.51
N GLY A 37 -13.46 2.03 -9.68
CA GLY A 37 -12.98 3.41 -9.78
C GLY A 37 -13.24 4.28 -8.54
N ARG A 38 -13.54 3.67 -7.38
CA ARG A 38 -13.80 4.38 -6.12
C ARG A 38 -12.79 3.98 -5.06
N VAL A 39 -12.39 4.96 -4.25
CA VAL A 39 -11.59 4.75 -3.03
C VAL A 39 -12.27 5.47 -1.88
N GLU A 40 -12.29 4.84 -0.72
CA GLU A 40 -12.71 5.42 0.54
C GLU A 40 -11.48 5.69 1.40
N VAL A 41 -11.24 6.96 1.72
CA VAL A 41 -10.10 7.41 2.53
C VAL A 41 -10.61 8.41 3.55
N GLY A 42 -10.28 8.21 4.84
CA GLY A 42 -10.74 9.11 5.90
C GLY A 42 -12.27 9.22 6.00
N GLY A 43 -13.00 8.12 5.74
CA GLY A 43 -14.47 8.06 5.77
C GLY A 43 -15.16 8.74 4.60
N ARG A 44 -14.43 9.16 3.55
CA ARG A 44 -14.98 9.82 2.37
C ARG A 44 -14.78 8.95 1.13
N VAL A 45 -15.86 8.76 0.36
CA VAL A 45 -15.79 8.08 -0.94
C VAL A 45 -15.41 9.08 -2.02
N LEU A 46 -14.34 8.77 -2.75
CA LEU A 46 -13.73 9.59 -3.79
C LEU A 46 -13.63 8.80 -5.10
N VAL A 47 -13.45 9.51 -6.23
CA VAL A 47 -13.01 8.88 -7.48
C VAL A 47 -11.55 8.52 -7.34
N ASP A 48 -11.19 7.27 -7.67
CA ASP A 48 -9.81 6.82 -7.63
C ASP A 48 -9.13 7.06 -8.99
N LEU A 49 -8.34 8.12 -9.05
CA LEU A 49 -7.48 8.45 -10.20
C LEU A 49 -6.01 8.05 -9.96
N SER A 50 -5.73 7.36 -8.86
CA SER A 50 -4.37 7.01 -8.41
C SER A 50 -4.04 5.53 -8.53
N SER A 51 -5.05 4.68 -8.74
CA SER A 51 -4.87 3.24 -8.92
C SER A 51 -4.22 2.92 -10.25
N ASN A 52 -3.47 1.82 -10.27
CA ASN A 52 -2.96 1.22 -11.49
C ASN A 52 -3.87 0.09 -12.03
N ASP A 53 -5.04 -0.15 -11.42
CA ASP A 53 -6.03 -1.15 -11.88
C ASP A 53 -6.88 -0.60 -13.04
N TYR A 54 -6.22 -0.30 -14.17
CA TYR A 54 -6.83 0.38 -15.32
C TYR A 54 -8.02 -0.38 -15.94
N LEU A 55 -7.99 -1.72 -15.87
CA LEU A 55 -9.01 -2.59 -16.46
C LEU A 55 -10.03 -3.09 -15.41
N ALA A 56 -9.94 -2.62 -14.16
CA ALA A 56 -10.75 -3.07 -13.04
C ALA A 56 -10.68 -4.60 -12.79
N LEU A 57 -9.55 -5.23 -13.15
CA LEU A 57 -9.37 -6.67 -13.07
C LEU A 57 -9.03 -7.14 -11.66
N ALA A 58 -8.43 -6.28 -10.82
CA ALA A 58 -8.04 -6.66 -9.47
C ALA A 58 -9.21 -7.15 -8.59
N ARG A 59 -10.46 -6.82 -8.97
CA ARG A 59 -11.69 -7.29 -8.30
C ARG A 59 -12.65 -8.05 -9.22
N HIS A 60 -12.19 -8.45 -10.40
CA HIS A 60 -13.07 -9.13 -11.35
C HIS A 60 -13.51 -10.51 -10.83
N PRO A 61 -14.81 -10.83 -10.79
CA PRO A 61 -15.31 -12.06 -10.17
C PRO A 61 -14.71 -13.35 -10.75
N ALA A 62 -14.42 -13.38 -12.06
CA ALA A 62 -13.81 -14.55 -12.68
C ALA A 62 -12.38 -14.80 -12.16
N LEU A 63 -11.59 -13.75 -11.92
CA LEU A 63 -10.23 -13.89 -11.39
C LEU A 63 -10.25 -14.31 -9.92
N ALA A 64 -11.17 -13.76 -9.13
CA ALA A 64 -11.34 -14.16 -7.74
C ALA A 64 -11.70 -15.66 -7.63
N ARG A 65 -12.59 -16.16 -8.49
CA ARG A 65 -12.94 -17.59 -8.54
C ARG A 65 -11.75 -18.46 -8.94
N ALA A 66 -11.06 -18.11 -10.02
CA ALA A 66 -9.90 -18.86 -10.49
C ALA A 66 -8.78 -18.91 -9.43
N ALA A 67 -8.51 -17.79 -8.75
CA ALA A 67 -7.55 -17.76 -7.65
C ALA A 67 -7.97 -18.66 -6.47
N ALA A 68 -9.26 -18.66 -6.11
CA ALA A 68 -9.78 -19.50 -5.05
C ALA A 68 -9.79 -20.99 -5.41
N GLU A 69 -9.97 -21.34 -6.69
CA GLU A 69 -9.85 -22.71 -7.20
C GLU A 69 -8.39 -23.18 -7.14
N ALA A 70 -7.47 -22.37 -7.67
CA ALA A 70 -6.04 -22.67 -7.62
C ALA A 70 -5.53 -22.88 -6.19
N ALA A 71 -5.93 -22.01 -5.24
CA ALA A 71 -5.54 -22.16 -3.84
C ALA A 71 -6.08 -23.44 -3.18
N ARG A 72 -7.25 -23.93 -3.62
CA ARG A 72 -7.83 -25.20 -3.12
C ARG A 72 -7.10 -26.42 -3.68
N GLU A 73 -6.70 -26.37 -4.95
CA GLU A 73 -6.07 -27.50 -5.64
C GLU A 73 -4.56 -27.59 -5.33
N TRP A 74 -3.87 -26.46 -5.24
CA TRP A 74 -2.41 -26.39 -5.19
C TRP A 74 -1.86 -25.87 -3.84
N GLY A 75 -2.73 -25.42 -2.93
CA GLY A 75 -2.32 -24.74 -1.72
C GLY A 75 -1.78 -23.33 -1.99
N VAL A 76 -1.09 -22.75 -0.99
CA VAL A 76 -0.51 -21.38 -1.07
C VAL A 76 1.00 -21.36 -0.83
N GLY A 77 1.63 -22.53 -0.72
CA GLY A 77 3.04 -22.74 -0.40
C GLY A 77 3.32 -24.18 0.01
#